data_AF-A0A096BL70-F1
#
_entry.id   AF-A0A096BL70-F1
#
_cell.length_a   1.000
_cell.length_b   1.000
_cell.length_c   1.000
_cell.angle_alpha   90.00
_cell.angle_beta   90.00
_cell.angle_gamma   90.00
#
_symmetry.space_group_name_H-M   'P 1'
#
loop_
_entity.id
_entity.type
_entity.pdbx_description
1 polymer ?
#
loop_
_entity_poly.entity_id
_entity_poly.type
_entity_poly.pdbx_seq_one_letter_code
_entity_poly.pdbx_strand_id
1 'polypeptide(L)' 'MNKQNINEMNDVTLQDYYAKLSKEEKGKLLKYIAFHLEIGYSTLVGKFSGRLHFSKVEALVIHKIINEETWKK' A
#
# COMPACT_ATOMS: atom_id res chain seq x y z
N MET A 1 3.37 6.27 18.74
CA MET A 1 3.07 6.14 17.29
C MET A 1 3.04 7.53 16.69
N ASN A 2 3.96 7.81 15.77
CA ASN A 2 4.01 9.09 15.07
C ASN A 2 2.83 9.14 14.09
N LYS A 3 1.90 10.07 14.30
CA LYS A 3 0.83 10.36 13.33
C LYS A 3 1.49 10.96 12.10
N GLN A 4 1.84 10.14 11.11
CA GLN A 4 2.28 10.66 9.81
C GLN A 4 1.14 11.55 9.28
N ASN A 5 1.50 12.80 9.01
CA ASN A 5 0.57 13.81 8.53
C ASN A 5 -0.04 13.30 7.21
N ILE A 6 -1.36 13.32 7.11
CA ILE A 6 -2.13 12.91 5.91
C ILE A 6 -1.67 13.71 4.67
N ASN A 7 -0.97 14.83 4.86
CA ASN A 7 -0.40 15.68 3.81
C ASN A 7 0.92 15.18 3.17
N GLU A 8 1.57 14.13 3.67
CA GLU A 8 2.79 13.53 3.06
C GLU A 8 2.49 12.21 2.31
N MET A 9 1.24 11.99 1.90
CA MET A 9 0.78 10.80 1.19
C MET A 9 1.20 10.83 -0.28
N ASN A 10 2.43 10.38 -0.55
CA ASN A 10 2.99 10.29 -1.90
C ASN A 10 3.34 8.82 -2.23
N ASP A 11 3.29 8.42 -3.50
CA ASP A 11 3.63 7.06 -3.97
C ASP A 11 4.93 6.51 -3.37
N VAL A 12 5.92 7.40 -3.15
CA VAL A 12 7.22 7.07 -2.55
C VAL A 12 7.07 6.48 -1.14
N THR A 13 6.17 7.02 -0.30
CA THR A 13 6.02 6.53 1.08
C THR A 13 5.36 5.15 1.13
N LEU A 14 4.48 4.82 0.17
CA LEU A 14 3.90 3.48 0.01
C LEU A 14 4.94 2.47 -0.49
N GLN A 15 5.78 2.86 -1.44
CA GLN A 15 6.86 2.03 -1.96
C GLN A 15 7.90 1.75 -0.87
N ASP A 16 8.31 2.76 -0.11
CA ASP A 16 9.25 2.63 1.01
C ASP A 16 8.71 1.73 2.13
N TYR A 17 7.42 1.88 2.46
CA TYR A 17 6.76 0.99 3.41
C TYR A 17 6.79 -0.45 2.92
N TYR A 18 6.35 -0.67 1.68
CA TYR A 18 6.33 -2.00 1.07
C TYR A 18 7.72 -2.62 1.00
N ALA A 19 8.77 -1.85 0.69
CA ALA A 19 10.14 -2.34 0.60
C ALA A 19 10.62 -2.98 1.91
N LYS A 20 10.23 -2.40 3.06
CA LYS A 20 10.61 -2.85 4.42
C LYS A 20 9.92 -4.13 4.88
N LEU A 21 8.82 -4.53 4.23
CA LEU A 21 8.09 -5.74 4.58
C LEU A 21 8.84 -7.02 4.19
N SER A 22 8.65 -8.08 4.98
CA SER A 22 9.08 -9.43 4.62
C SER A 22 8.34 -9.95 3.38
N LYS A 23 8.87 -10.99 2.72
CA LYS A 23 8.23 -11.59 1.53
C LYS A 23 6.80 -12.07 1.84
N GLU A 24 6.58 -12.61 3.02
CA GLU A 24 5.26 -13.08 3.46
C GLU A 24 4.30 -11.91 3.67
N GLU A 25 4.73 -10.87 4.39
CA GLU A 25 3.93 -9.67 4.64
C GLU A 25 3.57 -8.93 3.34
N LYS A 26 4.50 -8.84 2.39
CA LYS A 26 4.25 -8.32 1.05
C LYS A 26 3.11 -9.07 0.37
N GLY A 27 3.14 -10.40 0.44
CA GLY A 27 2.08 -11.25 -0.10
C GLY A 27 0.72 -11.01 0.56
N LYS A 28 0.69 -10.89 1.89
CA LYS A 28 -0.54 -10.62 2.66
C LYS A 28 -1.13 -9.25 2.31
N LEU A 29 -0.32 -8.20 2.37
CA LEU A 29 -0.75 -6.84 2.03
C LEU A 29 -1.31 -6.75 0.61
N LEU A 30 -0.59 -7.30 -0.38
CA LEU A 30 -1.03 -7.25 -1.78
C LEU A 30 -2.36 -7.97 -1.99
N LYS A 31 -2.56 -9.16 -1.39
CA LYS A 31 -3.83 -9.89 -1.48
C LYS A 31 -4.96 -9.12 -0.81
N TYR A 32 -4.71 -8.54 0.35
CA TYR A 32 -5.69 -7.76 1.09
C TYR A 32 -6.16 -6.54 0.27
N ILE A 33 -5.22 -5.76 -0.28
CA ILE A 33 -5.53 -4.59 -1.11
C ILE A 33 -6.24 -5.02 -2.39
N ALA A 34 -5.77 -6.08 -3.06
CA ALA A 34 -6.39 -6.58 -4.29
C ALA A 34 -7.86 -6.95 -4.07
N PHE A 35 -8.17 -7.60 -2.95
CA PHE A 35 -9.53 -7.95 -2.58
C PHE A 35 -10.39 -6.72 -2.21
N HIS A 36 -9.85 -5.79 -1.41
CA HIS A 36 -10.64 -4.65 -0.91
C HIS A 36 -10.85 -3.53 -1.92
N LEU A 37 -9.90 -3.33 -2.84
CA LEU A 37 -9.96 -2.25 -3.82
C LEU A 37 -10.26 -2.73 -5.24
N GLU A 38 -10.47 -4.04 -5.41
CA GLU A 38 -10.70 -4.68 -6.73
C GLU A 38 -9.60 -4.36 -7.76
N ILE A 39 -8.37 -4.13 -7.27
CA ILE A 39 -7.20 -3.85 -8.12
C ILE A 39 -6.51 -5.17 -8.44
N GLY A 40 -6.22 -5.39 -9.73
CA GLY A 40 -5.45 -6.55 -10.17
C GLY A 40 -4.11 -6.68 -9.44
N TYR A 41 -3.79 -7.90 -9.01
CA TYR A 41 -2.56 -8.18 -8.24
C TYR A 41 -1.29 -7.73 -8.97
N SER A 42 -1.19 -8.00 -10.28
CA SER A 42 -0.07 -7.58 -11.13
C SER A 42 0.05 -6.06 -11.21
N THR A 43 -1.08 -5.35 -11.25
CA THR A 43 -1.13 -3.88 -11.21
C THR A 43 -0.58 -3.35 -9.89
N LEU A 44 -0.98 -3.92 -8.75
CA LEU A 44 -0.43 -3.53 -7.44
C LEU A 44 1.08 -3.79 -7.36
N VAL A 45 1.55 -4.95 -7.83
CA VAL A 45 3.00 -5.23 -7.91
C VAL A 45 3.71 -4.17 -8.75
N GLY A 46 3.13 -3.77 -9.89
CA GLY A 46 3.63 -2.68 -10.72
C GLY A 46 3.75 -1.37 -9.94
N LYS A 47 2.68 -0.97 -9.22
CA LYS A 47 2.64 0.28 -8.45
C LYS A 47 3.62 0.30 -7.28
N PHE A 48 3.68 -0.77 -6.50
CA PHE A 48 4.63 -0.91 -5.38
C PHE A 48 6.09 -1.07 -5.84
N SER A 49 6.33 -1.47 -7.09
CA SER A 49 7.68 -1.49 -7.68
C SER A 49 8.09 -0.17 -8.35
N GLY A 50 7.23 0.86 -8.30
CA GLY A 50 7.47 2.16 -8.97
C GLY A 50 7.32 2.15 -10.48
N ARG A 51 6.90 1.03 -11.08
CA ARG A 51 6.64 0.94 -12.54
C ARG A 51 5.30 1.56 -12.94
N LEU A 52 4.37 1.68 -11.99
CA LEU A 52 3.06 2.31 -12.17
C LEU A 52 2.82 3.30 -11.03
N HIS A 53 1.89 4.23 -11.25
CA HIS A 53 1.51 5.22 -10.24
C HIS A 53 0.23 4.84 -9.52
N PHE A 54 0.14 5.21 -8.24
CA PHE A 54 -1.13 5.20 -7.53
C PHE A 54 -1.93 6.43 -7.93
N SER A 55 -3.24 6.26 -8.11
CA SER A 55 -4.14 7.39 -8.11
C SER A 55 -4.20 7.98 -6.71
N LYS A 56 -4.56 9.27 -6.61
CA LYS A 56 -4.70 9.93 -5.32
C LYS A 56 -5.64 9.17 -4.38
N VAL A 57 -6.76 8.65 -4.90
CA VAL A 57 -7.74 7.90 -4.09
C VAL A 57 -7.17 6.57 -3.61
N GLU A 58 -6.49 5.83 -4.48
CA GLU A 58 -5.83 4.57 -4.09
C GLU A 58 -4.78 4.82 -3.00
N ALA A 59 -3.94 5.84 -3.17
CA ALA A 59 -2.90 6.17 -2.20
C ALA A 59 -3.50 6.50 -0.82
N LEU A 60 -4.53 7.34 -0.77
CA LEU A 60 -5.25 7.68 0.47
C LEU A 60 -5.79 6.43 1.18
N VAL A 61 -6.46 5.54 0.43
CA VAL A 61 -7.09 4.34 1.00
C VAL A 61 -6.04 3.32 1.46
N ILE A 62 -4.99 3.09 0.67
CA ILE A 62 -3.91 2.17 1.02
C ILE A 62 -3.14 2.67 2.25
N HIS A 63 -2.91 3.98 2.36
CA HIS A 63 -2.33 4.56 3.57
C HIS A 63 -3.19 4.30 4.80
N LYS A 64 -4.52 4.44 4.68
CA LYS A 64 -5.43 4.12 5.79
C LYS A 64 -5.31 2.64 6.18
N ILE A 65 -5.31 1.73 5.20
CA ILE A 65 -5.14 0.29 5.42
C ILE A 65 -3.85 -0.01 6.19
N ILE A 66 -2.75 0.64 5.80
CA ILE A 66 -1.43 0.48 6.43
C ILE A 66 -1.42 1.05 7.85
N ASN A 67 -1.92 2.28 8.04
CA ASN A 67 -1.92 2.96 9.34
C ASN A 67 -2.78 2.25 10.38
N GLU A 68 -3.91 1.67 9.95
CA GLU A 68 -4.80 0.91 10.83
C GLU A 68 -4.40 -0.57 10.95
N GLU A 69 -3.32 -0.98 10.26
CA GLU A 69 -2.80 -2.35 10.18
C GLU A 69 -3.91 -3.40 9.87
N THR A 70 -4.95 -3.00 9.14
CA THR A 70 -6.13 -3.83 8.87
C THR A 70 -5.80 -5.08 8.07
N TRP A 71 -4.75 -5.02 7.26
CA TRP A 71 -4.23 -6.13 6.45
C TRP A 71 -3.48 -7.20 7.26
N LYS A 72 -3.16 -6.95 8.54
CA LYS A 72 -2.50 -7.91 9.43
C LYS A 72 -3.49 -8.76 10.24
N LYS A 73 -4.79 -8.45 10.16
CA LYS A 73 -5.86 -9.20 10.81
C LYS A 73 -6.19 -10.46 10.00
#